data_AF-W4DCC3-F1
#
_entry.id   AF-W4DCC3-F1
#
_cell.length_a   1.000
_cell.length_b   1.000
_cell.length_c   1.000
_cell.angle_alpha   90.00
_cell.angle_beta   90.00
_cell.angle_gamma   90.00
#
_symmetry.space_group_name_H-M   'P 1'
#
loop_
_entity.id
_entity.type
_entity.pdbx_description
1 polymer ?
#
loop_
_entity_poly.entity_id
_entity_poly.type
_entity_poly.pdbx_seq_one_letter_code
_entity_poly.pdbx_strand_id
1 'polypeptide(L)'
;MDRKEVVKALSDHLGIEPKYMGVPSFAYQIETDTEIYWIDRAGKITTSNGTEVALDSLLTSQVIEKQEKPLKSEEPVRLVGHVDSGTPDKPAANTNVSLEVVVPLEGHTGITLRNLINLLYGKQVLVKRSLGIEANFIEDSFAKAINDANVDTMEKFKTAIFEIGKQYYPGITFSFDSSTISFEFFPTERTPEEMHVYTQLVGLLNQTAMNNVCNRII
;
A
#
# COMPACT_ATOMS: atom_id res chain seq x y z
N MET A 1 -18.75 -3.79 24.51
CA MET A 1 -18.10 -4.93 25.19
C MET A 1 -16.83 -4.42 25.83
N ASP A 2 -16.49 -4.96 26.98
CA ASP A 2 -15.22 -4.71 27.66
C ASP A 2 -14.10 -5.50 26.98
N ARG A 3 -12.86 -5.00 27.00
CA ARG A 3 -11.72 -5.67 26.33
C ARG A 3 -11.57 -7.14 26.77
N LYS A 4 -11.82 -7.41 28.06
CA LYS A 4 -11.73 -8.74 28.64
C LYS A 4 -12.80 -9.70 28.13
N GLU A 5 -13.99 -9.18 27.78
CA GLU A 5 -15.07 -9.97 27.19
C GLU A 5 -14.71 -10.40 25.78
N VAL A 6 -14.22 -9.46 24.95
CA VAL A 6 -13.79 -9.72 23.57
C VAL A 6 -12.65 -10.74 23.53
N VAL A 7 -11.61 -10.53 24.36
CA VAL A 7 -10.48 -11.45 24.48
C VAL A 7 -10.93 -12.84 24.88
N LYS A 8 -11.82 -12.95 25.88
CA LYS A 8 -12.34 -14.24 26.33
C LYS A 8 -13.21 -14.93 25.27
N ALA A 9 -14.16 -14.22 24.67
CA ALA A 9 -15.03 -14.80 23.66
C ALA A 9 -14.24 -15.33 22.45
N LEU A 10 -13.17 -14.62 22.05
CA LEU A 10 -12.29 -15.05 20.97
C LEU A 10 -11.36 -16.21 21.38
N SER A 11 -10.81 -16.22 22.60
CA SER A 11 -10.00 -17.34 23.10
C SER A 11 -10.82 -18.61 23.31
N ASP A 12 -12.03 -18.49 23.86
CA ASP A 12 -12.93 -19.62 24.14
C ASP A 12 -13.46 -20.25 22.84
N HIS A 13 -13.62 -19.47 21.76
CA HIS A 13 -14.04 -19.96 20.44
C HIS A 13 -12.88 -20.58 19.65
N LEU A 14 -11.67 -20.01 19.71
CA LEU A 14 -10.50 -20.52 19.01
C LEU A 14 -9.77 -21.65 19.76
N GLY A 15 -9.98 -21.78 21.08
CA GLY A 15 -9.32 -22.77 21.94
C GLY A 15 -7.88 -22.43 22.32
N ILE A 16 -7.47 -21.15 22.19
CA ILE A 16 -6.06 -20.71 22.34
C ILE A 16 -5.93 -19.62 23.40
N GLU A 17 -4.94 -19.75 24.30
CA GLU A 17 -4.70 -18.80 25.38
C GLU A 17 -4.19 -17.43 24.88
N PRO A 18 -4.77 -16.30 25.36
CA PRO A 18 -4.40 -14.96 24.90
C PRO A 18 -3.15 -14.43 25.61
N LYS A 19 -2.08 -14.21 24.84
CA LYS A 19 -0.79 -13.68 25.29
C LYS A 19 -0.87 -12.16 25.49
N TYR A 20 -0.40 -11.65 26.63
CA TYR A 20 -0.41 -10.21 26.91
C TYR A 20 0.87 -9.52 26.45
N MET A 21 0.75 -8.43 25.69
CA MET A 21 1.89 -7.72 25.06
C MET A 21 2.50 -6.61 25.92
N GLY A 22 1.99 -6.37 27.13
CA GLY A 22 2.56 -5.39 28.05
C GLY A 22 2.30 -3.92 27.65
N VAL A 23 3.21 -3.03 28.06
CA VAL A 23 3.15 -1.58 27.78
C VAL A 23 4.12 -1.22 26.65
N PRO A 24 3.85 -0.17 25.83
CA PRO A 24 2.76 0.80 25.92
C PRO A 24 1.47 0.42 25.16
N SER A 25 1.43 -0.71 24.46
CA SER A 25 0.26 -1.10 23.64
C SER A 25 -0.95 -1.57 24.45
N PHE A 26 -0.71 -2.16 25.63
CA PHE A 26 -1.70 -2.86 26.45
C PHE A 26 -2.49 -3.94 25.69
N ALA A 27 -2.00 -4.43 24.55
CA ALA A 27 -2.72 -5.36 23.68
C ALA A 27 -2.65 -6.81 24.18
N TYR A 28 -3.62 -7.62 23.76
CA TYR A 28 -3.50 -9.08 23.74
C TYR A 28 -3.20 -9.58 22.32
N GLN A 29 -2.53 -10.72 22.21
CA GLN A 29 -2.24 -11.45 20.98
C GLN A 29 -2.85 -12.86 21.10
N ILE A 30 -3.61 -13.30 20.10
CA ILE A 30 -4.03 -14.69 19.92
C ILE A 30 -3.44 -15.17 18.60
N GLU A 31 -2.77 -16.32 18.61
CA GLU A 31 -1.98 -16.85 17.50
C GLU A 31 -2.56 -18.21 17.09
N THR A 32 -3.19 -18.27 15.93
CA THR A 32 -3.78 -19.49 15.34
C THR A 32 -2.89 -20.04 14.22
N ASP A 33 -3.16 -21.26 13.76
CA ASP A 33 -2.44 -21.86 12.63
C ASP A 33 -2.60 -21.08 11.28
N THR A 34 -3.56 -20.14 11.20
CA THR A 34 -3.88 -19.39 9.97
C THR A 34 -3.59 -17.88 10.10
N GLU A 35 -3.98 -17.25 11.21
CA GLU A 35 -3.81 -15.81 11.45
C GLU A 35 -3.41 -15.49 12.90
N ILE A 36 -2.84 -14.29 13.09
CA ILE A 36 -2.62 -13.68 14.40
C ILE A 36 -3.61 -12.52 14.57
N TYR A 37 -4.29 -12.50 15.71
CA TYR A 37 -5.23 -11.45 16.11
C TYR A 37 -4.66 -10.63 17.27
N TRP A 38 -4.69 -9.31 17.15
CA TRP A 38 -4.37 -8.38 18.22
C TRP A 38 -5.65 -7.72 18.74
N ILE A 39 -5.84 -7.71 20.06
CA ILE A 39 -6.97 -7.04 20.70
C ILE A 39 -6.44 -5.83 21.50
N ASP A 40 -6.86 -4.63 21.10
CA ASP A 40 -6.35 -3.36 21.62
C ASP A 40 -6.98 -2.95 22.98
N ARG A 41 -6.62 -1.77 23.51
CA ARG A 41 -7.21 -1.27 24.77
C ARG A 41 -8.73 -1.01 24.68
N ALA A 42 -9.26 -0.64 23.51
CA ALA A 42 -10.69 -0.41 23.29
C ALA A 42 -11.51 -1.69 23.04
N GLY A 43 -10.85 -2.85 22.88
CA GLY A 43 -11.52 -4.11 22.53
C GLY A 43 -11.68 -4.32 21.02
N LYS A 44 -11.01 -3.51 20.19
CA LYS A 44 -10.94 -3.67 18.73
C LYS A 44 -9.98 -4.81 18.39
N ILE A 45 -10.38 -5.65 17.42
CA ILE A 45 -9.58 -6.78 16.94
C ILE A 45 -8.95 -6.39 15.59
N THR A 46 -7.66 -6.62 15.44
CA THR A 46 -6.89 -6.37 14.21
C THR A 46 -6.15 -7.64 13.78
N THR A 47 -6.18 -8.00 12.50
CA THR A 47 -5.43 -9.15 11.95
C THR A 47 -3.98 -8.80 11.62
N SER A 48 -3.18 -9.81 11.25
CA SER A 48 -1.84 -9.64 10.64
C SER A 48 -1.87 -8.85 9.32
N ASN A 49 -3.05 -8.74 8.71
CA ASN A 49 -3.27 -7.89 7.55
C ASN A 49 -3.45 -6.39 7.90
N GLY A 50 -3.58 -6.05 9.19
CA GLY A 50 -3.86 -4.68 9.65
C GLY A 50 -5.33 -4.28 9.49
N THR A 51 -6.18 -5.21 9.07
CA THR A 51 -7.63 -5.02 8.93
C THR A 51 -8.29 -5.14 10.29
N GLU A 52 -9.21 -4.22 10.59
CA GLU A 52 -10.06 -4.26 11.77
C GLU A 52 -11.24 -5.21 11.51
N VAL A 53 -11.51 -6.16 12.41
CA VAL A 53 -12.54 -7.20 12.21
C VAL A 53 -13.51 -7.22 13.39
N ALA A 54 -14.81 -7.35 13.10
CA ALA A 54 -15.83 -7.52 14.12
C ALA A 54 -15.78 -8.92 14.74
N LEU A 55 -15.99 -9.00 16.07
CA LEU A 55 -15.98 -10.27 16.81
C LEU A 55 -16.98 -11.27 16.23
N ASP A 56 -18.20 -10.82 15.91
CA ASP A 56 -19.29 -11.65 15.39
C ASP A 56 -18.93 -12.32 14.06
N SER A 57 -18.13 -11.66 13.21
CA SER A 57 -17.64 -12.22 11.95
C SER A 57 -16.66 -13.37 12.20
N LEU A 58 -15.77 -13.25 13.19
CA LEU A 58 -14.82 -14.31 13.56
C LEU A 58 -15.54 -15.52 14.19
N LEU A 59 -16.50 -15.26 15.09
CA LEU A 59 -17.30 -16.30 15.76
C LEU A 59 -18.20 -17.13 14.81
N THR A 60 -18.47 -16.65 13.59
CA THR A 60 -19.37 -17.29 12.63
C THR A 60 -18.64 -18.14 11.57
N SER A 61 -17.33 -17.96 11.39
CA SER A 61 -16.66 -18.33 10.13
C SER A 61 -16.14 -19.79 10.03
N GLN A 62 -16.46 -20.68 10.97
CA GLN A 62 -16.09 -22.10 10.91
C GLN A 62 -17.23 -23.02 10.43
N VAL A 63 -17.51 -23.01 9.12
CA VAL A 63 -18.04 -24.19 8.40
C VAL A 63 -17.43 -24.25 7.00
N ILE A 64 -17.22 -25.47 6.50
CA ILE A 64 -16.74 -25.84 5.15
C ILE A 64 -15.22 -25.69 4.91
N GLU A 65 -14.50 -26.75 5.31
CA GLU A 65 -13.27 -27.13 4.62
C GLU A 65 -13.55 -27.63 3.19
N LYS A 66 -12.53 -27.51 2.31
CA LYS A 66 -12.15 -28.45 1.22
C LYS A 66 -13.27 -29.04 0.32
N GLN A 67 -13.27 -28.70 -0.97
CA GLN A 67 -13.13 -29.70 -2.05
C GLN A 67 -12.77 -29.10 -3.43
N GLU A 68 -12.45 -29.96 -4.40
CA GLU A 68 -11.75 -29.63 -5.64
C GLU A 68 -12.60 -29.80 -6.93
N LYS A 69 -12.62 -28.74 -7.77
CA LYS A 69 -12.33 -28.83 -9.24
C LYS A 69 -13.45 -29.48 -10.15
N PRO A 70 -13.26 -29.77 -11.47
CA PRO A 70 -13.97 -28.99 -12.51
C PRO A 70 -14.66 -29.76 -13.68
N LEU A 71 -15.45 -29.05 -14.51
CA LEU A 71 -15.80 -29.37 -15.92
C LEU A 71 -16.32 -28.04 -16.58
N LYS A 72 -16.04 -27.63 -17.85
CA LYS A 72 -16.24 -28.22 -19.20
C LYS A 72 -17.72 -28.55 -19.52
N SER A 73 -18.28 -28.26 -20.71
CA SER A 73 -17.82 -27.49 -21.90
C SER A 73 -19.08 -26.93 -22.66
N GLU A 74 -19.26 -26.61 -23.96
CA GLU A 74 -18.66 -26.91 -25.29
C GLU A 74 -18.91 -25.74 -26.31
N GLU A 75 -18.68 -25.95 -27.62
CA GLU A 75 -18.93 -25.00 -28.75
C GLU A 75 -20.24 -25.35 -29.52
N PRO A 76 -20.70 -24.64 -30.60
CA PRO A 76 -20.08 -24.77 -31.95
C PRO A 76 -20.22 -23.62 -33.01
N VAL A 77 -19.15 -23.44 -33.80
CA VAL A 77 -19.13 -23.29 -35.30
C VAL A 77 -19.86 -22.15 -36.06
N ARG A 78 -19.05 -21.16 -36.53
CA ARG A 78 -18.85 -20.57 -37.90
C ARG A 78 -20.01 -20.45 -38.92
N LEU A 79 -20.03 -19.32 -39.69
CA LEU A 79 -19.66 -19.30 -41.14
C LEU A 79 -19.60 -17.89 -41.81
N VAL A 80 -18.42 -17.56 -42.36
CA VAL A 80 -18.03 -16.69 -43.52
C VAL A 80 -18.92 -15.51 -44.01
N GLY A 81 -18.28 -14.34 -44.11
CA GLY A 81 -18.57 -13.25 -45.09
C GLY A 81 -17.26 -12.59 -45.55
N HIS A 82 -17.19 -11.95 -46.72
CA HIS A 82 -15.92 -11.50 -47.33
C HIS A 82 -15.88 -9.99 -47.61
N VAL A 83 -14.71 -9.39 -47.29
CA VAL A 83 -14.07 -8.18 -47.84
C VAL A 83 -14.92 -7.14 -48.58
N ASP A 84 -14.94 -5.91 -48.03
CA ASP A 84 -14.60 -4.71 -48.80
C ASP A 84 -13.74 -3.77 -47.92
N SER A 85 -13.33 -2.62 -48.46
CA SER A 85 -12.06 -1.94 -48.17
C SER A 85 -12.21 -0.58 -47.47
N GLY A 86 -11.28 -0.27 -46.55
CA GLY A 86 -11.26 1.02 -45.85
C GLY A 86 -10.34 1.06 -44.63
N THR A 87 -9.07 1.45 -44.81
CA THR A 87 -8.18 1.97 -43.75
C THR A 87 -8.74 3.29 -43.18
N PRO A 88 -8.42 3.72 -41.93
CA PRO A 88 -7.18 3.42 -41.20
C PRO A 88 -7.34 2.74 -39.83
N ASP A 89 -6.22 2.20 -39.32
CA ASP A 89 -6.13 1.44 -38.08
C ASP A 89 -6.49 2.20 -36.81
N LYS A 90 -7.35 1.57 -36.00
CA LYS A 90 -7.37 1.70 -34.54
C LYS A 90 -7.68 0.30 -33.98
N PRO A 91 -6.89 -0.22 -33.04
CA PRO A 91 -7.21 -0.03 -31.63
C PRO A 91 -6.05 0.62 -30.88
N ALA A 92 -6.29 1.71 -30.16
CA ALA A 92 -6.62 1.65 -28.73
C ALA A 92 -5.44 1.09 -27.89
N ALA A 93 -4.45 1.96 -27.67
CA ALA A 93 -3.56 1.80 -26.53
C ALA A 93 -4.41 1.85 -25.25
N ASN A 94 -4.62 0.69 -24.64
CA ASN A 94 -5.24 0.53 -23.33
C ASN A 94 -4.24 0.90 -22.23
N THR A 95 -3.79 2.17 -22.26
CA THR A 95 -3.02 2.76 -21.18
C THR A 95 -3.88 2.74 -19.92
N ASN A 96 -3.51 1.92 -18.94
CA ASN A 96 -4.01 2.08 -17.58
C ASN A 96 -3.39 3.38 -17.05
N VAL A 97 -4.14 4.48 -17.15
CA VAL A 97 -3.68 5.82 -16.72
C VAL A 97 -3.74 5.89 -15.21
N SER A 98 -2.75 5.29 -14.55
CA SER A 98 -2.56 5.38 -13.10
C SER A 98 -2.60 6.84 -12.68
N LEU A 99 -3.44 7.13 -11.68
CA LEU A 99 -3.80 8.48 -11.34
C LEU A 99 -2.63 9.18 -10.62
N GLU A 100 -2.26 10.34 -11.15
CA GLU A 100 -1.14 11.15 -10.68
C GLU A 100 -1.60 12.18 -9.65
N VAL A 101 -0.98 12.17 -8.47
CA VAL A 101 -1.12 13.25 -7.47
C VAL A 101 0.22 13.98 -7.37
N VAL A 102 0.21 15.29 -7.62
CA VAL A 102 1.43 16.12 -7.72
C VAL A 102 1.55 17.05 -6.52
N VAL A 103 2.75 17.15 -5.95
CA VAL A 103 3.10 18.10 -4.89
C VAL A 103 4.40 18.85 -5.21
N PRO A 104 4.60 20.06 -4.68
CA PRO A 104 5.85 20.81 -4.87
C PRO A 104 7.04 20.12 -4.19
N LEU A 105 8.19 20.19 -4.85
CA LEU A 105 9.51 19.79 -4.35
C LEU A 105 10.16 20.93 -3.52
N GLU A 106 9.52 22.11 -3.45
CA GLU A 106 10.00 23.27 -2.69
C GLU A 106 10.28 22.94 -1.21
N GLY A 107 11.38 23.50 -0.68
CA GLY A 107 11.83 23.28 0.69
C GLY A 107 12.46 21.91 0.96
N HIS A 108 12.49 20.99 -0.01
CA HIS A 108 13.17 19.71 0.16
C HIS A 108 14.70 19.81 -0.01
N THR A 109 15.39 18.91 0.68
CA THR A 109 16.80 18.57 0.50
C THR A 109 16.90 17.09 0.14
N GLY A 110 18.07 16.60 -0.28
CA GLY A 110 18.24 15.17 -0.51
C GLY A 110 17.98 14.32 0.76
N ILE A 111 18.22 14.89 1.95
CA ILE A 111 17.87 14.26 3.24
C ILE A 111 16.34 14.12 3.39
N THR A 112 15.55 15.16 3.09
CA THR A 112 14.08 15.07 3.20
C THR A 112 13.49 14.17 2.11
N LEU A 113 14.09 14.11 0.93
CA LEU A 113 13.67 13.18 -0.14
C LEU A 113 14.00 11.71 0.19
N ARG A 114 15.16 11.43 0.80
CA ARG A 114 15.44 10.11 1.41
C ARG A 114 14.42 9.78 2.51
N ASN A 115 14.07 10.75 3.35
CA ASN A 115 13.05 10.56 4.38
C ASN A 115 11.66 10.29 3.77
N LEU A 116 11.31 10.92 2.65
CA LEU A 116 10.06 10.66 1.90
C LEU A 116 10.02 9.23 1.35
N ILE A 117 11.12 8.79 0.72
CA ILE A 117 11.29 7.42 0.21
C ILE A 117 11.17 6.41 1.36
N ASN A 118 11.88 6.61 2.47
CA ASN A 118 11.80 5.74 3.64
C ASN A 118 10.41 5.73 4.28
N LEU A 119 9.72 6.88 4.32
CA LEU A 119 8.37 6.99 4.84
C LEU A 119 7.36 6.24 3.98
N LEU A 120 7.43 6.34 2.64
CA LEU A 120 6.55 5.59 1.75
C LEU A 120 6.90 4.10 1.77
N TYR A 121 8.18 3.72 1.64
CA TYR A 121 8.64 2.33 1.69
C TYR A 121 8.21 1.64 2.99
N GLY A 122 8.45 2.27 4.15
CA GLY A 122 8.03 1.77 5.46
C GLY A 122 6.51 1.77 5.69
N LYS A 123 5.73 2.42 4.83
CA LYS A 123 4.26 2.38 4.81
C LYS A 123 3.69 1.53 3.67
N GLN A 124 4.49 1.07 2.71
CA GLN A 124 3.95 0.64 1.41
C GLN A 124 3.01 -0.55 1.53
N VAL A 125 3.27 -1.49 2.45
CA VAL A 125 2.38 -2.64 2.71
C VAL A 125 0.96 -2.18 3.12
N LEU A 126 0.85 -1.12 3.92
CA LEU A 126 -0.45 -0.56 4.32
C LEU A 126 -1.11 0.19 3.16
N VAL A 127 -0.36 1.02 2.44
CA VAL A 127 -0.88 1.79 1.28
C VAL A 127 -1.37 0.84 0.18
N LYS A 128 -0.59 -0.19 -0.15
CA LYS A 128 -0.95 -1.29 -1.06
C LYS A 128 -2.27 -1.96 -0.67
N ARG A 129 -2.39 -2.39 0.60
CA ARG A 129 -3.62 -2.99 1.14
C ARG A 129 -4.82 -2.02 1.08
N SER A 130 -4.64 -0.73 1.40
CA SER A 130 -5.73 0.25 1.36
C SER A 130 -6.18 0.65 -0.04
N LEU A 131 -5.32 0.50 -1.06
CA LEU A 131 -5.64 0.84 -2.45
C LEU A 131 -6.06 -0.39 -3.29
N GLY A 132 -5.82 -1.61 -2.81
CA GLY A 132 -6.07 -2.85 -3.54
C GLY A 132 -4.97 -3.20 -4.56
N ILE A 133 -3.71 -2.86 -4.27
CA ILE A 133 -2.59 -2.98 -5.22
C ILE A 133 -1.56 -4.00 -4.71
N GLU A 134 -1.13 -4.92 -5.57
CA GLU A 134 -0.10 -5.91 -5.23
C GLU A 134 1.33 -5.43 -5.51
N ALA A 135 1.53 -4.69 -6.61
CA ALA A 135 2.83 -4.20 -7.09
C ALA A 135 3.49 -3.19 -6.14
N ASN A 136 4.81 -3.26 -5.98
CA ASN A 136 5.58 -2.33 -5.16
C ASN A 136 5.66 -0.94 -5.79
N PHE A 137 5.69 0.10 -4.96
CA PHE A 137 5.90 1.49 -5.40
C PHE A 137 7.37 1.87 -5.35
N ILE A 138 8.10 1.24 -4.42
CA ILE A 138 9.54 1.36 -4.18
C ILE A 138 10.06 -0.05 -3.91
N GLU A 139 11.07 -0.49 -4.66
CA GLU A 139 11.72 -1.78 -4.45
C GLU A 139 12.75 -1.73 -3.31
N ASP A 140 12.90 -2.86 -2.63
CA ASP A 140 13.90 -3.15 -1.61
C ASP A 140 15.32 -2.71 -1.99
N SER A 141 15.69 -2.87 -3.26
CA SER A 141 17.01 -2.50 -3.81
C SER A 141 17.23 -0.99 -3.80
N PHE A 142 16.25 -0.21 -4.24
CA PHE A 142 16.31 1.25 -4.24
C PHE A 142 16.27 1.82 -2.83
N ALA A 143 15.41 1.27 -1.96
CA ALA A 143 15.35 1.67 -0.55
C ALA A 143 16.70 1.46 0.16
N LYS A 144 17.41 0.36 -0.12
CA LYS A 144 18.77 0.12 0.42
C LYS A 144 19.78 1.08 -0.20
N ALA A 145 19.86 1.14 -1.53
CA ALA A 145 20.82 1.99 -2.25
C ALA A 145 20.71 3.48 -1.90
N ILE A 146 19.50 4.03 -1.72
CA ILE A 146 19.30 5.45 -1.32
C ILE A 146 19.64 5.71 0.15
N ASN A 147 19.62 4.69 1.02
CA ASN A 147 20.09 4.83 2.39
C ASN A 147 21.61 4.73 2.51
N ASP A 148 22.25 3.85 1.74
CA ASP A 148 23.71 3.68 1.69
C ASP A 148 24.39 4.85 0.94
N ALA A 149 23.70 5.45 -0.03
CA ALA A 149 24.20 6.62 -0.77
C ALA A 149 24.24 7.90 0.08
N ASN A 150 25.30 8.68 -0.08
CA ASN A 150 25.38 10.02 0.48
C ASN A 150 24.51 11.00 -0.33
N VAL A 151 23.22 11.09 0.02
CA VAL A 151 22.23 11.95 -0.64
C VAL A 151 21.92 13.22 0.17
N ASP A 152 22.93 13.85 0.78
CA ASP A 152 22.69 14.97 1.71
C ASP A 152 22.20 16.26 1.01
N THR A 153 22.45 16.42 -0.29
CA THR A 153 22.07 17.60 -1.09
C THR A 153 21.21 17.19 -2.30
N MET A 154 20.50 18.15 -2.88
CA MET A 154 19.62 17.91 -4.03
C MET A 154 20.36 17.32 -5.23
N GLU A 155 21.54 17.86 -5.57
CA GLU A 155 22.39 17.35 -6.66
C GLU A 155 22.80 15.88 -6.43
N LYS A 156 23.26 15.53 -5.22
CA LYS A 156 23.64 14.16 -4.89
C LYS A 156 22.45 13.20 -4.96
N PHE A 157 21.28 13.64 -4.52
CA PHE A 157 20.04 12.88 -4.63
C PHE A 157 19.64 12.64 -6.09
N LYS A 158 19.69 13.69 -6.92
CA LYS A 158 19.41 13.63 -8.37
C LYS A 158 20.34 12.64 -9.08
N THR A 159 21.64 12.67 -8.77
CA THR A 159 22.62 11.70 -9.29
C THR A 159 22.28 10.27 -8.83
N ALA A 160 22.05 10.06 -7.53
CA ALA A 160 21.79 8.72 -6.99
C ALA A 160 20.54 8.06 -7.59
N ILE A 161 19.41 8.78 -7.74
CA ILE A 161 18.22 8.18 -8.36
C ILE A 161 18.40 7.90 -9.86
N PHE A 162 19.22 8.70 -10.55
CA PHE A 162 19.55 8.49 -11.96
C PHE A 162 20.47 7.27 -12.16
N GLU A 163 21.45 7.07 -11.27
CA GLU A 163 22.34 5.90 -11.29
C GLU A 163 21.62 4.59 -10.95
N ILE A 164 20.63 4.61 -10.06
CA ILE A 164 19.83 3.42 -9.69
C ILE A 164 18.75 3.13 -10.76
N GLY A 165 18.08 4.15 -11.29
CA GLY A 165 17.10 4.06 -12.38
C GLY A 165 15.65 3.84 -11.94
N LYS A 166 14.73 4.51 -12.66
CA LYS A 166 13.25 4.57 -12.40
C LYS A 166 12.57 3.21 -12.26
N GLN A 167 13.11 2.13 -12.83
CA GLN A 167 12.54 0.78 -12.73
C GLN A 167 12.39 0.26 -11.28
N TYR A 168 13.16 0.78 -10.33
CA TYR A 168 13.10 0.37 -8.92
C TYR A 168 12.27 1.30 -8.02
N TYR A 169 11.67 2.36 -8.58
CA TYR A 169 10.77 3.27 -7.87
C TYR A 169 9.58 3.70 -8.76
N PRO A 170 8.83 2.73 -9.34
CA PRO A 170 7.80 3.04 -10.33
C PRO A 170 6.72 4.01 -9.82
N GLY A 171 6.37 3.99 -8.54
CA GLY A 171 5.27 4.79 -7.99
C GLY A 171 5.58 6.27 -7.71
N ILE A 172 6.83 6.74 -7.87
CA ILE A 172 7.18 8.16 -7.71
C ILE A 172 7.98 8.65 -8.92
N THR A 173 7.69 9.85 -9.42
CA THR A 173 8.57 10.60 -10.34
C THR A 173 9.01 11.92 -9.70
N PHE A 174 10.29 12.28 -9.90
CA PHE A 174 10.89 13.52 -9.42
C PHE A 174 11.20 14.42 -10.63
N SER A 175 10.36 15.43 -10.84
CA SER A 175 10.46 16.34 -11.98
C SER A 175 11.15 17.63 -11.54
N PHE A 176 12.49 17.61 -11.52
CA PHE A 176 13.31 18.73 -11.01
C PHE A 176 13.10 20.02 -11.80
N ASP A 177 12.89 19.94 -13.11
CA ASP A 177 12.76 21.11 -13.99
C ASP A 177 11.44 21.88 -13.76
N SER A 178 10.37 21.18 -13.34
CA SER A 178 9.12 21.76 -12.85
C SER A 178 9.09 21.93 -11.32
N SER A 179 10.13 21.47 -10.61
CA SER A 179 10.19 21.40 -9.14
C SER A 179 8.97 20.71 -8.50
N THR A 180 8.59 19.55 -9.02
CA THR A 180 7.45 18.74 -8.54
C THR A 180 7.82 17.29 -8.24
N ILE A 181 7.05 16.66 -7.37
CA ILE A 181 7.06 15.23 -7.07
C ILE A 181 5.69 14.67 -7.45
N SER A 182 5.66 13.66 -8.31
CA SER A 182 4.46 13.02 -8.83
C SER A 182 4.30 11.62 -8.24
N PHE A 183 3.12 11.31 -7.73
CA PHE A 183 2.78 10.05 -7.09
C PHE A 183 1.83 9.28 -8.01
N GLU A 184 2.34 8.22 -8.64
CA GLU A 184 1.76 7.54 -9.81
C GLU A 184 1.11 6.19 -9.44
N PHE A 185 0.82 5.96 -8.16
CA PHE A 185 0.31 4.67 -7.66
C PHE A 185 -1.19 4.65 -7.31
N PHE A 186 -1.95 5.69 -7.60
CA PHE A 186 -3.39 5.69 -7.33
C PHE A 186 -4.15 5.00 -8.49
N PRO A 187 -5.10 4.09 -8.22
CA PRO A 187 -5.84 3.43 -9.31
C PRO A 187 -6.74 4.38 -10.10
N THR A 188 -7.00 4.03 -11.36
CA THR A 188 -7.76 4.79 -12.37
C THR A 188 -9.18 5.17 -11.95
N GLU A 189 -9.92 4.24 -11.35
CA GLU A 189 -11.35 4.35 -11.10
C GLU A 189 -11.61 4.73 -9.63
N ARG A 190 -11.99 5.99 -9.38
CA ARG A 190 -12.12 6.57 -8.03
C ARG A 190 -13.23 7.63 -7.94
N THR A 191 -13.74 7.84 -6.73
CA THR A 191 -14.71 8.92 -6.43
C THR A 191 -14.01 10.25 -6.12
N PRO A 192 -14.72 11.40 -6.19
CA PRO A 192 -14.18 12.70 -5.79
C PRO A 192 -13.71 12.76 -4.31
N GLU A 193 -14.35 11.97 -3.44
CA GLU A 193 -13.98 11.86 -2.02
C GLU A 193 -12.66 11.13 -1.84
N GLU A 194 -12.44 10.03 -2.58
CA GLU A 194 -11.15 9.31 -2.59
C GLU A 194 -10.02 10.19 -3.14
N MET A 195 -10.29 10.95 -4.20
CA MET A 195 -9.36 11.93 -4.75
C MET A 195 -8.94 12.99 -3.71
N HIS A 196 -9.87 13.44 -2.88
CA HIS A 196 -9.56 14.35 -1.78
C HIS A 196 -8.68 13.68 -0.72
N VAL A 197 -8.98 12.44 -0.33
CA VAL A 197 -8.18 11.66 0.63
C VAL A 197 -6.76 11.39 0.10
N TYR A 198 -6.59 11.14 -1.20
CA TYR A 198 -5.26 10.93 -1.79
C TYR A 198 -4.45 12.22 -1.85
N THR A 199 -5.10 13.34 -2.18
CA THR A 199 -4.48 14.68 -2.11
C THR A 199 -4.04 15.01 -0.68
N GLN A 200 -4.86 14.71 0.33
CA GLN A 200 -4.50 14.84 1.74
C GLN A 200 -3.34 13.92 2.14
N LEU A 201 -3.36 12.64 1.73
CA LEU A 201 -2.32 11.67 2.02
C LEU A 201 -0.95 12.09 1.47
N VAL A 202 -0.89 12.49 0.19
CA VAL A 202 0.36 12.92 -0.44
C VAL A 202 0.87 14.24 0.16
N GLY A 203 -0.03 15.20 0.43
CA GLY A 203 0.31 16.43 1.14
C GLY A 203 0.92 16.16 2.53
N LEU A 204 0.32 15.24 3.29
CA LEU A 204 0.80 14.84 4.61
C LEU A 204 2.14 14.09 4.53
N LEU A 205 2.33 13.20 3.54
CA LEU A 205 3.62 12.53 3.30
C LEU A 205 4.73 13.56 3.01
N ASN A 206 4.46 14.55 2.15
CA ASN A 206 5.40 15.59 1.78
C ASN A 206 5.83 16.43 3.01
N GLN A 207 4.85 16.94 3.76
CA GLN A 207 5.09 17.71 4.99
C GLN A 207 5.82 16.88 6.06
N THR A 208 5.45 15.62 6.25
CA THR A 208 6.09 14.74 7.24
C THR A 208 7.55 14.48 6.89
N ALA A 209 7.88 14.29 5.60
CA ALA A 209 9.24 14.09 5.14
C ALA A 209 10.16 15.31 5.39
N MET A 210 9.62 16.53 5.25
CA MET A 210 10.29 17.78 5.60
C MET A 210 10.48 17.89 7.13
N ASN A 211 9.40 17.70 7.89
CA ASN A 211 9.39 17.86 9.35
C ASN A 211 10.30 16.85 10.09
N ASN A 212 10.54 15.67 9.51
CA ASN A 212 11.44 14.65 10.07
C ASN A 212 12.93 15.08 10.14
N VAL A 213 13.33 16.22 9.58
CA VAL A 213 14.65 16.83 9.82
C VAL A 213 14.65 17.76 11.04
N CYS A 214 13.49 18.30 11.43
CA CYS A 214 13.37 19.34 12.45
C CYS A 214 13.37 18.80 13.90
N ASN A 215 12.93 17.55 14.09
CA ASN A 215 12.69 16.96 15.42
C ASN A 215 13.98 16.46 16.12
N ARG A 216 15.07 17.26 16.06
CA ARG A 216 16.39 16.94 16.62
C ARG A 216 17.08 18.13 17.29
N ILE A 217 16.31 19.02 17.92
CA ILE A 217 16.81 20.11 18.77
C ILE A 217 15.96 20.16 20.05
N ILE A 218 16.63 20.33 21.20
CA ILE A 218 16.12 20.30 22.59
C ILE A 218 15.73 18.89 23.06
#